data_AF-A0AAQ4E9L2-F1
#
_entry.id   AF-A0AAQ4E9L2-F1
#
_cell.length_a   1.000
_cell.length_b   1.000
_cell.length_c   1.000
_cell.angle_alpha   90.00
_cell.angle_beta   90.00
_cell.angle_gamma   90.00
#
_symmetry.space_group_name_H-M   'P 1'
#
loop_
_entity.id
_entity.type
_entity.pdbx_description
1 polymer ?
#
loop_
_entity_poly.entity_id
_entity_poly.type
_entity_poly.pdbx_seq_one_letter_code
_entity_poly.pdbx_strand_id
1 'polypeptide(L)'
;MILLQGISKSPNLCDLIIRRWTFEQQEAAAFRDMLRATQTLNNIRLQELQDDSGAFLSVELPRALETNYTLLNLNYYERTEDVQNVFAIRDALRQNLSLLHRATRFVVPPVSDSKKVASAFEKVRKSRALVTNVSRISGLSEPEAIQAVKLRSHYLDENFMNLARVVKQKVVCRREGAGDCPVQLDEIGLDCWLKVTSYLRLSGAVVARH
;
A
#
# COMPACT_ATOMS: atom_id res chain seq x y z
N MET A 1 -5.52 -16.15 18.69
CA MET A 1 -4.81 -14.98 18.13
C MET A 1 -3.51 -15.27 17.31
N ILE A 2 -2.84 -16.42 17.48
CA ILE A 2 -1.56 -16.74 16.78
C ILE A 2 -1.71 -16.82 15.25
N LEU A 3 -2.85 -17.32 14.75
CA LEU A 3 -3.10 -17.47 13.31
C LEU A 3 -3.07 -16.14 12.53
N LEU A 4 -3.77 -15.12 13.03
CA LEU A 4 -3.84 -13.81 12.39
C LEU A 4 -2.46 -13.11 12.34
N GLN A 5 -1.63 -13.33 13.36
CA GLN A 5 -0.24 -12.86 13.35
C GLN A 5 0.64 -13.61 12.35
N GLY A 6 0.41 -14.90 12.13
CA GLY A 6 1.09 -15.66 11.09
C GLY A 6 0.71 -15.17 9.68
N ILE A 7 -0.57 -14.88 9.49
CA ILE A 7 -1.11 -14.33 8.23
C ILE A 7 -0.45 -12.99 7.90
N SER A 8 -0.34 -12.06 8.85
CA SER A 8 0.24 -10.73 8.57
C SER A 8 1.71 -10.75 8.18
N LYS A 9 2.43 -11.84 8.52
CA LYS A 9 3.84 -12.04 8.16
C LYS A 9 4.02 -12.80 6.85
N SER A 10 2.94 -13.26 6.22
CA SER A 10 3.01 -14.07 5.00
C SER A 10 3.30 -13.19 3.78
N PRO A 11 4.47 -13.31 3.13
CA PRO A 11 4.88 -12.40 2.05
C PRO A 11 4.10 -12.63 0.74
N ASN A 12 3.46 -13.79 0.59
CA ASN A 12 2.85 -14.21 -0.68
C ASN A 12 1.35 -14.48 -0.58
N LEU A 13 0.73 -14.31 0.59
CA LEU A 13 -0.70 -14.59 0.75
C LEU A 13 -1.53 -13.45 0.14
N CYS A 14 -2.21 -13.73 -0.97
CA CYS A 14 -3.08 -12.77 -1.67
C CYS A 14 -4.57 -13.05 -1.50
N ASP A 15 -4.94 -14.29 -1.16
CA ASP A 15 -6.31 -14.73 -0.98
C ASP A 15 -6.48 -15.39 0.39
N LEU A 16 -7.53 -15.01 1.11
CA LEU A 16 -7.86 -15.58 2.41
C LEU A 16 -9.33 -15.97 2.45
N ILE A 17 -9.59 -17.23 2.81
CA ILE A 17 -10.93 -17.75 3.03
C ILE A 17 -11.01 -18.19 4.49
N ILE A 18 -11.95 -17.60 5.23
CA ILE A 18 -12.27 -18.00 6.61
C ILE A 18 -13.69 -18.52 6.61
N ARG A 19 -13.87 -19.74 7.11
CA ARG A 19 -15.18 -20.40 7.22
C ARG A 19 -15.46 -20.75 8.66
N ARG A 20 -16.72 -20.64 9.09
CA ARG A 20 -17.18 -21.11 10.42
C ARG A 20 -16.34 -20.56 11.57
N TRP A 21 -15.94 -19.30 11.46
CA TRP A 21 -15.21 -18.60 12.50
C TRP A 21 -16.16 -17.67 13.24
N THR A 22 -16.09 -17.71 14.57
CA THR A 22 -16.81 -16.76 15.44
C THR A 22 -15.87 -15.62 15.81
N PHE A 23 -16.23 -14.41 15.40
CA PHE A 23 -15.52 -13.20 15.77
C PHE A 23 -16.21 -12.59 16.97
N GLU A 24 -15.58 -12.66 18.14
CA GLU A 24 -15.91 -11.73 19.22
C GLU A 24 -15.17 -10.41 19.00
N GLN A 25 -15.41 -9.45 19.87
CA GLN A 25 -14.85 -8.11 19.77
C GLN A 25 -13.31 -8.12 19.67
N GLN A 26 -12.64 -8.98 20.46
CA GLN A 26 -11.18 -9.05 20.47
C GLN A 26 -10.63 -9.66 19.18
N GLU A 27 -11.25 -10.72 18.66
CA GLU A 27 -10.88 -11.35 17.39
C GLU A 27 -11.12 -10.40 16.22
N ALA A 28 -12.22 -9.64 16.22
CA ALA A 28 -12.51 -8.64 15.18
C ALA A 28 -11.46 -7.51 15.18
N ALA A 29 -11.05 -7.04 16.37
CA ALA A 29 -9.98 -6.05 16.50
C ALA A 29 -8.62 -6.62 16.03
N ALA A 30 -8.31 -7.86 16.39
CA ALA A 30 -7.10 -8.53 15.92
C ALA A 30 -7.11 -8.74 14.39
N PHE A 31 -8.29 -9.00 13.81
CA PHE A 31 -8.47 -9.10 12.37
C PHE A 31 -8.23 -7.77 11.67
N ARG A 32 -8.76 -6.66 12.20
CA ARG A 32 -8.44 -5.31 11.74
C ARG A 32 -6.94 -5.06 11.75
N ASP A 33 -6.25 -5.37 12.85
CA ASP A 33 -4.82 -5.10 12.98
C ASP A 33 -3.98 -5.95 12.02
N MET A 34 -4.39 -7.20 11.79
CA MET A 34 -3.83 -8.05 10.74
C MET A 34 -3.98 -7.41 9.37
N LEU A 35 -5.17 -6.91 9.02
CA LEU A 35 -5.40 -6.24 7.73
C LEU A 35 -4.57 -4.98 7.59
N ARG A 36 -4.44 -4.16 8.62
CA ARG A 36 -3.59 -2.95 8.59
C ARG A 36 -2.11 -3.27 8.35
N ALA A 37 -1.64 -4.38 8.91
CA ALA A 37 -0.25 -4.83 8.74
C ALA A 37 0.01 -5.49 7.38
N THR A 38 -1.02 -6.06 6.75
CA THR A 38 -0.87 -6.89 5.55
C THR A 38 -1.02 -6.07 4.28
N GLN A 39 0.01 -6.08 3.42
CA GLN A 39 0.02 -5.36 2.13
C GLN A 39 -0.05 -6.31 0.91
N THR A 40 -0.24 -7.60 1.16
CA THR A 40 -0.19 -8.67 0.15
C THR A 40 -1.57 -9.24 -0.14
N LEU A 41 -2.47 -9.24 0.85
CA LEU A 41 -3.86 -9.68 0.71
C LEU A 41 -4.66 -8.74 -0.21
N ASN A 42 -5.33 -9.35 -1.18
CA ASN A 42 -6.15 -8.70 -2.18
C ASN A 42 -7.61 -9.14 -2.12
N ASN A 43 -7.88 -10.40 -1.73
CA ASN A 43 -9.24 -10.92 -1.64
C ASN A 43 -9.47 -11.64 -0.32
N ILE A 44 -10.61 -11.36 0.31
CA ILE A 44 -11.05 -12.02 1.52
C ILE A 44 -12.47 -12.54 1.33
N ARG A 45 -12.71 -13.78 1.74
CA ARG A 45 -14.05 -14.38 1.82
C ARG A 45 -14.31 -14.87 3.23
N LEU A 46 -15.28 -14.29 3.90
CA LEU A 46 -15.76 -14.68 5.22
C LEU A 46 -17.10 -15.41 5.02
N GLN A 47 -17.10 -16.72 5.21
CA GLN A 47 -18.24 -17.58 4.90
C GLN A 47 -18.73 -18.30 6.15
N GLU A 48 -20.04 -18.58 6.21
CA GLU A 48 -20.64 -19.36 7.30
C GLU A 48 -20.23 -18.79 8.67
N LEU A 49 -20.20 -17.45 8.81
CA LEU A 49 -19.91 -16.79 10.08
C LEU A 49 -21.02 -17.14 11.08
N GLN A 50 -20.63 -17.37 12.33
CA GLN A 50 -21.55 -17.71 13.41
C GLN A 50 -21.89 -16.48 14.26
N ASP A 51 -23.04 -16.53 14.94
CA ASP A 51 -23.47 -15.56 15.94
C ASP A 51 -23.42 -14.10 15.45
N ASP A 52 -23.08 -13.17 16.35
CA ASP A 52 -22.97 -11.74 16.07
C ASP A 52 -21.64 -11.32 15.40
N SER A 53 -20.87 -12.25 14.85
CA SER A 53 -19.60 -11.96 14.15
C SER A 53 -19.72 -10.85 13.12
N GLY A 54 -20.85 -10.80 12.40
CA GLY A 54 -21.13 -9.76 11.41
C GLY A 54 -21.19 -8.34 11.99
N ALA A 55 -21.70 -8.18 13.21
CA ALA A 55 -21.77 -6.88 13.89
C ALA A 55 -20.39 -6.39 14.35
N PHE A 56 -19.54 -7.27 14.89
CA PHE A 56 -18.19 -6.87 15.29
C PHE A 56 -17.32 -6.54 14.06
N LEU A 57 -17.43 -7.34 12.99
CA LEU A 57 -16.70 -7.09 11.76
C LEU A 57 -17.16 -5.83 11.04
N SER A 58 -18.46 -5.50 11.04
CA SER A 58 -18.95 -4.30 10.37
C SER A 58 -18.36 -3.01 10.94
N VAL A 59 -18.05 -2.99 12.24
CA VAL A 59 -17.36 -1.86 12.90
C VAL A 59 -15.86 -1.83 12.61
N GLU A 60 -15.21 -2.99 12.59
CA GLU A 60 -13.74 -3.08 12.54
C GLU A 60 -13.18 -3.06 11.10
N LEU A 61 -13.95 -3.51 10.11
CA LEU A 61 -13.54 -3.52 8.70
C LEU A 61 -13.31 -2.11 8.11
N PRO A 62 -14.21 -1.12 8.28
CA PRO A 62 -13.96 0.25 7.82
C PRO A 62 -12.66 0.81 8.41
N ARG A 63 -12.43 0.58 9.70
CA ARG A 63 -11.21 1.03 10.41
C ARG A 63 -9.95 0.39 9.85
N ALA A 64 -10.01 -0.87 9.41
CA ALA A 64 -8.89 -1.52 8.74
C ALA A 64 -8.59 -0.86 7.39
N LEU A 65 -9.63 -0.51 6.64
CA LEU A 65 -9.53 -0.01 5.27
C LEU A 65 -9.12 1.46 5.16
N GLU A 66 -9.12 2.22 6.26
CA GLU A 66 -8.52 3.56 6.32
C GLU A 66 -7.04 3.58 5.90
N THR A 67 -6.31 2.49 6.20
CA THR A 67 -4.87 2.37 5.95
C THR A 67 -4.49 1.16 5.10
N ASN A 68 -5.40 0.19 4.89
CA ASN A 68 -5.19 -0.89 3.95
C ASN A 68 -5.59 -0.46 2.52
N TYR A 69 -4.58 -0.33 1.66
CA TYR A 69 -4.77 0.06 0.25
C TYR A 69 -4.71 -1.10 -0.75
N THR A 70 -4.60 -2.34 -0.26
CA THR A 70 -4.30 -3.52 -1.10
C THR A 70 -5.45 -4.51 -1.17
N LEU A 71 -6.39 -4.48 -0.23
CA LEU A 71 -7.62 -5.24 -0.30
C LEU A 71 -8.50 -4.68 -1.41
N LEU A 72 -8.88 -5.54 -2.37
CA LEU A 72 -9.67 -5.20 -3.55
C LEU A 72 -11.06 -5.83 -3.50
N ASN A 73 -11.18 -6.97 -2.83
CA ASN A 73 -12.44 -7.67 -2.71
C ASN A 73 -12.64 -8.19 -1.28
N LEU A 74 -13.82 -7.94 -0.74
CA LEU A 74 -14.25 -8.47 0.54
C LEU A 74 -15.66 -9.03 0.37
N ASN A 75 -15.80 -10.34 0.58
CA ASN A 75 -17.09 -11.01 0.55
C ASN A 75 -17.42 -11.50 1.96
N TYR A 76 -18.48 -10.95 2.53
CA TYR A 76 -19.06 -11.39 3.80
C TYR A 76 -20.56 -11.10 3.80
N TYR A 77 -21.30 -11.71 4.72
CA TYR A 77 -22.72 -11.39 4.89
C TYR A 77 -22.88 -9.99 5.51
N GLU A 78 -23.18 -9.01 4.67
CA GLU A 78 -23.47 -7.63 5.10
C GLU A 78 -24.79 -7.60 5.88
N ARG A 79 -24.78 -7.06 7.10
CA ARG A 79 -26.01 -6.76 7.83
C ARG A 79 -26.64 -5.50 7.25
N THR A 80 -27.90 -5.58 6.83
CA THR A 80 -28.62 -4.48 6.16
C THR A 80 -28.85 -3.26 7.05
N GLU A 81 -28.75 -3.41 8.37
CA GLU A 81 -28.94 -2.33 9.35
C GLU A 81 -27.73 -1.40 9.44
N ASP A 82 -26.53 -1.87 9.04
CA ASP A 82 -25.28 -1.12 9.14
C ASP A 82 -24.88 -0.50 7.79
N VAL A 83 -25.82 0.24 7.22
CA VAL A 83 -25.71 0.82 5.87
C VAL A 83 -24.46 1.70 5.74
N GLN A 84 -24.14 2.50 6.77
CA GLN A 84 -23.00 3.41 6.75
C GLN A 84 -21.66 2.68 6.65
N ASN A 85 -21.43 1.66 7.48
CA ASN A 85 -20.17 0.92 7.44
C ASN A 85 -20.05 0.09 6.15
N VAL A 86 -21.15 -0.48 5.65
CA VAL A 86 -21.17 -1.16 4.35
C VAL A 86 -20.79 -0.20 3.22
N PHE A 87 -21.31 1.02 3.21
CA PHE A 87 -20.90 2.04 2.24
C PHE A 87 -19.41 2.41 2.38
N ALA A 88 -18.91 2.59 3.60
CA ALA A 88 -17.51 2.90 3.85
C ALA A 88 -16.57 1.81 3.32
N ILE A 89 -16.90 0.53 3.56
CA ILE A 89 -16.15 -0.62 3.04
C ILE A 89 -16.14 -0.58 1.50
N ARG A 90 -17.32 -0.47 0.87
CA ARG A 90 -17.44 -0.48 -0.59
C ARG A 90 -16.71 0.69 -1.24
N ASP A 91 -16.76 1.87 -0.63
CA ASP A 91 -16.04 3.04 -1.12
C ASP A 91 -14.52 2.84 -1.01
N ALA A 92 -14.04 2.34 0.13
CA ALA A 92 -12.62 2.05 0.30
C ALA A 92 -12.10 1.02 -0.72
N LEU A 93 -12.86 -0.06 -0.99
CA LEU A 93 -12.48 -1.04 -2.03
C LEU A 93 -12.42 -0.42 -3.43
N ARG A 94 -13.36 0.47 -3.78
CA ARG A 94 -13.31 1.23 -5.05
C ARG A 94 -12.12 2.16 -5.13
N GLN A 95 -11.80 2.85 -4.03
CA GLN A 95 -10.62 3.70 -3.94
C GLN A 95 -9.34 2.88 -4.11
N ASN A 96 -9.24 1.69 -3.49
CA ASN A 96 -8.11 0.78 -3.63
C ASN A 96 -7.94 0.29 -5.07
N LEU A 97 -9.04 -0.06 -5.75
CA LEU A 97 -9.00 -0.41 -7.17
C LEU A 97 -8.54 0.76 -8.04
N SER A 98 -8.99 1.98 -7.75
CA SER A 98 -8.53 3.20 -8.42
C SER A 98 -7.03 3.46 -8.20
N LEU A 99 -6.54 3.22 -6.98
CA LEU A 99 -5.11 3.29 -6.65
C LEU A 99 -4.31 2.26 -7.46
N LEU A 100 -4.79 1.01 -7.56
CA LEU A 100 -4.17 -0.04 -8.36
C LEU A 100 -4.04 0.36 -9.84
N HIS A 101 -5.12 0.87 -10.43
CA HIS A 101 -5.11 1.31 -11.82
C HIS A 101 -4.13 2.48 -12.04
N ARG A 102 -4.10 3.44 -11.13
CA ARG A 102 -3.12 4.54 -11.17
C ARG A 102 -1.69 4.02 -11.04
N ALA A 103 -1.43 3.17 -10.06
CA ALA A 103 -0.12 2.55 -9.83
C ALA A 103 0.38 1.79 -11.05
N THR A 104 -0.51 1.14 -11.79
CA THR A 104 -0.14 0.42 -13.02
C THR A 104 0.43 1.35 -14.09
N ARG A 105 -0.05 2.61 -14.17
CA ARG A 105 0.49 3.64 -15.08
C ARG A 105 1.88 4.16 -14.67
N PHE A 106 2.33 3.85 -13.46
CA PHE A 106 3.71 4.09 -13.05
C PHE A 106 4.67 3.03 -13.62
N VAL A 107 4.14 1.92 -14.14
CA VAL A 107 4.93 0.76 -14.61
C VAL A 107 4.77 0.54 -16.11
N VAL A 108 3.53 0.56 -16.59
CA VAL A 108 3.20 0.23 -17.99
C VAL A 108 3.20 1.50 -18.84
N PRO A 109 3.79 1.47 -20.05
CA PRO A 109 3.72 2.58 -21.00
C PRO A 109 2.28 2.96 -21.42
N PRO A 110 1.98 4.25 -21.66
CA PRO A 110 2.85 5.40 -21.43
C PRO A 110 3.00 5.69 -19.93
N VAL A 111 4.25 5.69 -19.46
CA VAL A 111 4.59 5.83 -18.03
C VAL A 111 4.31 7.26 -17.56
N SER A 112 3.73 7.39 -16.37
CA SER A 112 3.48 8.69 -15.75
C SER A 112 4.18 8.83 -14.40
N ASP A 113 5.12 9.76 -14.32
CA ASP A 113 5.87 10.08 -13.09
C ASP A 113 5.22 11.20 -12.26
N SER A 114 3.91 11.44 -12.46
CA SER A 114 3.22 12.43 -11.65
C SER A 114 3.18 11.99 -10.17
N LYS A 115 3.32 12.95 -9.24
CA LYS A 115 3.23 12.70 -7.78
C LYS A 115 2.01 11.85 -7.39
N LYS A 116 0.87 12.06 -8.03
CA LYS A 116 -0.37 11.30 -7.79
C LYS A 116 -0.23 9.82 -8.18
N VAL A 117 0.41 9.53 -9.32
CA VAL A 117 0.62 8.17 -9.81
C VAL A 117 1.72 7.47 -9.01
N ALA A 118 2.84 8.16 -8.73
CA ALA A 118 3.90 7.65 -7.89
C ALA A 118 3.42 7.35 -6.46
N SER A 119 2.59 8.22 -5.87
CA SER A 119 2.01 7.97 -4.53
C SER A 119 1.02 6.81 -4.52
N ALA A 120 0.25 6.60 -5.59
CA ALA A 120 -0.60 5.41 -5.72
C ALA A 120 0.26 4.14 -5.80
N PHE A 121 1.34 4.17 -6.59
CA PHE A 121 2.29 3.07 -6.68
C PHE A 121 2.95 2.77 -5.33
N GLU A 122 3.46 3.78 -4.61
CA GLU A 122 4.03 3.62 -3.27
C GLU A 122 3.11 2.83 -2.32
N LYS A 123 1.80 3.12 -2.35
CA LYS A 123 0.81 2.46 -1.49
C LYS A 123 0.58 0.98 -1.83
N VAL A 124 0.69 0.60 -3.10
CA VAL A 124 0.29 -0.75 -3.57
C VAL A 124 1.44 -1.56 -4.15
N ARG A 125 2.69 -1.07 -4.15
CA ARG A 125 3.85 -1.75 -4.79
C ARG A 125 4.17 -3.15 -4.25
N LYS A 126 3.67 -3.51 -3.06
CA LYS A 126 3.81 -4.85 -2.46
C LYS A 126 2.63 -5.79 -2.78
N SER A 127 1.59 -5.29 -3.45
CA SER A 127 0.40 -6.04 -3.79
C SER A 127 0.64 -6.96 -4.99
N ARG A 128 0.29 -8.25 -4.86
CA ARG A 128 0.35 -9.20 -5.99
C ARG A 128 -0.65 -8.85 -7.10
N ALA A 129 -1.75 -8.19 -6.75
CA ALA A 129 -2.68 -7.65 -7.74
C ALA A 129 -2.03 -6.62 -8.67
N LEU A 130 -1.00 -5.88 -8.24
CA LEU A 130 -0.29 -4.96 -9.13
C LEU A 130 0.46 -5.73 -10.22
N VAL A 131 1.20 -6.77 -9.84
CA VAL A 131 1.92 -7.65 -10.78
C VAL A 131 0.93 -8.29 -11.76
N THR A 132 -0.18 -8.82 -11.25
CA THR A 132 -1.23 -9.45 -12.06
C THR A 132 -1.83 -8.45 -13.06
N ASN A 133 -2.10 -7.22 -12.61
CA ASN A 133 -2.67 -6.18 -13.46
C ASN A 133 -1.67 -5.66 -14.51
N VAL A 134 -0.39 -5.54 -14.14
CA VAL A 134 0.70 -5.19 -15.07
C VAL A 134 0.83 -6.27 -16.16
N SER A 135 0.94 -7.55 -15.78
CA SER A 135 1.02 -8.68 -16.72
C SER A 135 -0.18 -8.67 -17.68
N ARG A 136 -1.40 -8.55 -17.15
CA ARG A 136 -2.63 -8.52 -17.94
C ARG A 136 -2.68 -7.38 -18.95
N ILE A 137 -2.27 -6.17 -18.56
CA ILE A 137 -2.39 -4.98 -19.42
C ILE A 137 -1.26 -4.90 -20.45
N SER A 138 -0.05 -5.34 -20.09
CA SER A 138 1.14 -5.24 -20.95
C SER A 138 1.42 -6.49 -21.77
N GLY A 139 0.76 -7.62 -21.48
CA GLY A 139 1.04 -8.92 -22.09
C GLY A 139 2.33 -9.57 -21.58
N LEU A 140 3.01 -8.98 -20.60
CA LEU A 140 4.21 -9.55 -19.98
C LEU A 140 3.88 -10.84 -19.22
N SER A 141 4.83 -11.78 -19.22
CA SER A 141 4.78 -12.93 -18.32
C SER A 141 4.86 -12.48 -16.85
N GLU A 142 4.46 -13.36 -15.93
CA GLU A 142 4.49 -13.03 -14.49
C GLU A 142 5.90 -12.63 -14.00
N PRO A 143 7.01 -13.34 -14.34
CA PRO A 143 8.36 -12.92 -13.92
C PRO A 143 8.76 -11.55 -14.49
N GLU A 144 8.39 -11.25 -15.73
CA GLU A 144 8.67 -9.95 -16.35
C GLU A 144 7.87 -8.83 -15.69
N ALA A 145 6.60 -9.09 -15.35
CA ALA A 145 5.78 -8.13 -14.61
C ALA A 145 6.32 -7.88 -13.19
N ILE A 146 6.80 -8.92 -12.49
CA ILE A 146 7.49 -8.79 -11.21
C ILE A 146 8.72 -7.90 -11.37
N GLN A 147 9.55 -8.17 -12.38
CA GLN A 147 10.76 -7.40 -12.62
C GLN A 147 10.46 -5.94 -12.98
N ALA A 148 9.43 -5.69 -13.80
CA ALA A 148 8.99 -4.33 -14.14
C ALA A 148 8.54 -3.55 -12.88
N VAL A 149 7.74 -4.17 -12.01
CA VAL A 149 7.34 -3.56 -10.73
C VAL A 149 8.55 -3.29 -9.84
N LYS A 150 9.51 -4.24 -9.77
CA LYS A 150 10.73 -4.08 -8.98
C LYS A 150 11.60 -2.92 -9.48
N LEU A 151 11.85 -2.83 -10.79
CA LEU A 151 12.61 -1.72 -11.39
C LEU A 151 11.97 -0.37 -11.08
N ARG A 152 10.64 -0.28 -11.14
CA ARG A 152 9.92 0.96 -10.82
C ARG A 152 9.89 1.26 -9.33
N SER A 153 9.95 0.24 -8.47
CA SER A 153 10.19 0.43 -7.04
C SER A 153 11.55 1.08 -6.79
N HIS A 154 12.63 0.59 -7.41
CA HIS A 154 13.96 1.18 -7.29
C HIS A 154 13.98 2.63 -7.82
N TYR A 155 13.39 2.87 -8.99
CA TYR A 155 13.28 4.22 -9.54
C TYR A 155 12.57 5.19 -8.58
N LEU A 156 11.47 4.77 -7.95
CA LEU A 156 10.76 5.60 -6.97
C LEU A 156 11.65 5.95 -5.78
N ASP A 157 12.36 4.96 -5.23
CA ASP A 157 13.17 5.13 -4.03
C ASP A 157 14.38 6.06 -4.31
N GLU A 158 15.01 5.93 -5.48
CA GLU A 158 16.10 6.80 -5.95
C GLU A 158 15.64 8.23 -6.26
N ASN A 159 14.46 8.37 -6.88
CA ASN A 159 13.92 9.65 -7.35
C ASN A 159 12.88 10.25 -6.40
N PHE A 160 12.83 9.78 -5.14
CA PHE A 160 11.77 10.13 -4.18
C PHE A 160 11.57 11.65 -4.06
N MET A 161 12.65 12.41 -3.88
CA MET A 161 12.56 13.87 -3.66
C MET A 161 12.04 14.61 -4.90
N ASN A 162 12.35 14.13 -6.10
CA ASN A 162 11.82 14.66 -7.35
C ASN A 162 10.33 14.34 -7.48
N LEU A 163 9.94 13.08 -7.29
CA LEU A 163 8.54 12.62 -7.36
C LEU A 163 7.67 13.26 -6.27
N ALA A 164 8.23 13.53 -5.09
CA ALA A 164 7.62 14.26 -3.99
C ALA A 164 7.43 15.75 -4.29
N ARG A 165 8.13 16.26 -5.32
CA ARG A 165 8.27 17.67 -5.71
C ARG A 165 9.04 18.54 -4.71
N VAL A 166 9.82 17.93 -3.83
CA VAL A 166 10.69 18.63 -2.88
C VAL A 166 11.85 19.31 -3.60
N VAL A 167 12.42 18.64 -4.62
CA VAL A 167 13.46 19.19 -5.50
C VAL A 167 13.06 19.09 -6.96
N LYS A 168 13.62 19.99 -7.79
CA LYS A 168 13.41 19.94 -9.24
C LYS A 168 14.21 18.83 -9.91
N GLN A 169 15.40 18.51 -9.40
CA GLN A 169 16.31 17.52 -10.00
C GLN A 169 17.01 16.70 -8.91
N LYS A 170 17.92 17.31 -8.16
CA LYS A 170 18.69 16.66 -7.09
C LYS A 170 18.77 17.51 -5.84
N VAL A 171 19.06 16.87 -4.71
CA VAL A 171 19.43 17.57 -3.46
C VAL A 171 20.87 18.06 -3.59
N VAL A 172 21.11 19.32 -3.21
CA VAL A 172 22.43 19.94 -3.14
C VAL A 172 22.47 20.78 -1.89
N CYS A 173 23.52 20.62 -1.08
CA CYS A 173 23.74 21.43 0.10
C CYS A 173 24.52 22.69 -0.28
N ARG A 174 24.11 23.84 0.26
CA ARG A 174 24.89 25.08 0.12
C ARG A 174 26.09 24.99 1.05
N ARG A 175 27.28 25.20 0.51
CA ARG A 175 28.51 25.31 1.31
C ARG A 175 28.73 26.76 1.72
N GLU A 176 28.95 27.00 3.01
CA GLU A 176 29.39 28.29 3.54
C GLU A 176 30.71 28.08 4.29
N GLY A 177 31.81 28.64 3.75
CA GLY A 177 33.12 28.66 4.40
C GLY A 177 34.09 27.51 4.05
N ALA A 178 35.38 27.78 4.23
CA ALA A 178 36.51 26.88 3.96
C ALA A 178 37.04 26.20 5.25
N GLY A 179 36.14 25.57 6.00
CA GLY A 179 36.49 24.73 7.15
C GLY A 179 36.24 23.25 6.88
N ASP A 180 36.65 22.38 7.80
CA ASP A 180 36.28 20.95 7.81
C ASP A 180 34.75 20.83 7.91
N CYS A 181 34.08 20.77 6.77
CA CYS A 181 32.64 20.54 6.71
C CYS A 181 32.38 19.04 6.94
N PRO A 182 31.52 18.67 7.90
CA PRO A 182 31.07 17.29 8.03
C PRO A 182 30.32 16.85 6.77
N VAL A 183 30.29 15.54 6.51
CA VAL A 183 29.56 14.93 5.38
C VAL A 183 28.14 15.49 5.31
N GLN A 184 27.80 16.08 4.18
CA GLN A 184 26.50 16.71 3.94
C GLN A 184 25.49 15.73 3.34
N LEU A 185 24.22 16.12 3.32
CA LEU A 185 23.13 15.27 2.85
C LEU A 185 23.25 14.89 1.37
N ASP A 186 23.85 15.74 0.54
CA ASP A 186 24.12 15.50 -0.88
C ASP A 186 25.41 14.68 -1.14
N GLU A 187 26.16 14.36 -0.08
CA GLU A 187 27.39 13.57 -0.12
C GLU A 187 27.20 12.15 0.47
N ILE A 188 26.00 11.82 0.96
CA ILE A 188 25.73 10.47 1.46
C ILE A 188 25.58 9.48 0.30
N GLY A 189 26.11 8.27 0.47
CA GLY A 189 25.96 7.19 -0.50
C GLY A 189 24.51 6.74 -0.68
N LEU A 190 24.24 6.02 -1.77
CA LEU A 190 22.90 5.55 -2.14
C LEU A 190 22.22 4.75 -1.01
N ASP A 191 22.95 3.91 -0.28
CA ASP A 191 22.38 3.11 0.82
C ASP A 191 21.85 3.99 1.96
N CYS A 192 22.62 5.01 2.34
CA CYS A 192 22.19 6.00 3.33
C CYS A 192 21.00 6.80 2.81
N TRP A 193 20.99 7.15 1.51
CA TRP A 193 19.88 7.84 0.88
C TRP A 193 18.59 7.02 0.90
N LEU A 194 18.65 5.75 0.50
CA LEU A 194 17.52 4.81 0.55
C LEU A 194 17.02 4.62 1.99
N LYS A 195 17.91 4.65 2.97
CA LYS A 195 17.53 4.59 4.38
C LYS A 195 16.78 5.85 4.81
N VAL A 196 17.22 7.04 4.40
CA VAL A 196 16.51 8.30 4.66
C VAL A 196 15.12 8.29 4.03
N THR A 197 15.02 7.95 2.74
CA THR A 197 13.74 7.94 2.02
C THR A 197 12.78 6.86 2.55
N SER A 198 13.29 5.79 3.16
CA SER A 198 12.45 4.76 3.82
C SER A 198 11.58 5.28 4.97
N TYR A 199 11.94 6.41 5.58
CA TYR A 199 11.16 7.08 6.63
C TYR A 199 10.14 8.08 6.09
N LEU A 200 10.14 8.34 4.79
CA LEU A 200 9.29 9.35 4.15
C LEU A 200 8.12 8.70 3.40
N ARG A 201 7.09 9.50 3.11
CA ARG A 201 5.91 9.11 2.33
C ARG A 201 5.59 10.17 1.30
N LEU A 202 5.26 9.79 0.06
CA LEU A 202 4.90 10.75 -1.00
C LEU A 202 3.63 11.55 -0.67
N SER A 203 2.73 10.98 0.12
CA SER A 203 1.51 11.66 0.58
C SER A 203 1.76 12.72 1.67
N GLY A 204 2.85 12.60 2.45
CA GLY A 204 3.18 13.49 3.55
C GLY A 204 4.21 14.58 3.21
N ALA A 205 4.96 14.42 2.12
CA ALA A 205 5.93 15.41 1.69
C ALA A 205 5.22 16.68 1.15
N VAL A 206 5.25 17.76 1.92
CA VAL A 206 4.76 19.09 1.53
C VAL A 206 5.97 19.98 1.25
N VAL A 207 5.93 20.71 0.14
CA VAL A 207 6.95 21.71 -0.20
C VAL A 207 6.66 22.95 0.64
N ALA A 208 7.58 23.33 1.53
CA ALA A 208 7.55 24.67 2.11
C ALA A 208 7.74 25.68 0.97
N ARG A 209 6.71 26.49 0.70
CA ARG A 209 6.85 27.61 -0.22
C ARG A 209 7.62 28.70 0.53
N HIS A 210 8.85 28.94 0.13
CA HIS A 210 9.58 30.15 0.46
C HIS A 210 9.24 31.24 -0.56
#